data_AF-A0A7V9H351-F1
#
_entry.id   AF-A0A7V9H351-F1
#
_cell.length_a   1.000
_cell.length_b   1.000
_cell.length_c   1.000
_cell.angle_alpha   90.00
_cell.angle_beta   90.00
_cell.angle_gamma   90.00
#
_symmetry.space_group_name_H-M   'P 1'
#
loop_
_entity.id
_entity.type
_entity.pdbx_description
1 polymer ?
#
loop_
_entity_poly.entity_id
_entity_poly.type
_entity_poly.pdbx_seq_one_letter_code
_entity_poly.pdbx_strand_id
1 'polypeptide(L)'
;MTRAQNLTLKILAGHLSAGRLVPGEEVDLSVDQILIEDATGSMTALQFEALGADRVAVPLAVMYVDHNVLQIDDKNMDEHRYLRTF
;
A
#
# COMPACT_ATOMS: atom_id res chain seq x y z
N MET A 1 -9.72 12.69 33.49
CA MET A 1 -8.51 13.24 32.83
C MET A 1 -8.27 12.45 31.57
N THR A 2 -8.39 13.07 30.40
CA THR A 2 -7.97 12.46 29.13
C THR A 2 -6.46 12.27 29.18
N ARG A 3 -6.00 11.01 29.14
CA ARG A 3 -4.58 10.67 29.11
C ARG A 3 -3.95 11.36 27.89
N ALA A 4 -2.81 12.03 28.08
CA ALA A 4 -2.09 12.63 26.96
C ALA A 4 -1.78 11.56 25.90
N GLN A 5 -2.22 11.79 24.67
CA GLN A 5 -1.96 10.90 23.54
C GLN A 5 -0.61 11.25 22.90
N ASN A 6 0.17 10.23 22.57
CA ASN A 6 1.36 10.39 21.73
C ASN A 6 0.97 10.67 20.27
N LEU A 7 1.96 11.02 19.44
CA LEU A 7 1.71 11.39 18.04
C LEU A 7 1.08 10.24 17.25
N THR A 8 1.54 9.00 17.42
CA THR A 8 1.00 7.82 16.75
C THR A 8 -0.49 7.64 17.03
N LEU A 9 -0.92 7.73 18.28
CA LEU A 9 -2.34 7.63 18.64
C LEU A 9 -3.18 8.76 18.05
N LYS A 10 -2.62 9.98 17.93
CA LYS A 10 -3.30 11.09 17.28
C LYS A 10 -3.47 10.85 15.78
N ILE A 11 -2.45 10.33 15.10
CA ILE A 11 -2.51 9.97 13.67
C ILE A 11 -3.53 8.86 13.46
N LEU A 12 -3.44 7.76 14.21
CA LEU A 12 -4.40 6.66 14.12
C LEU A 12 -5.83 7.11 14.39
N ALA A 13 -6.04 7.95 15.41
CA ALA A 13 -7.37 8.49 15.72
C ALA A 13 -7.92 9.39 14.60
N GLY A 14 -7.04 10.10 13.88
CA GLY A 14 -7.42 10.92 12.73
C GLY A 14 -7.87 10.12 11.51
N HIS A 15 -7.48 8.84 11.40
CA HIS A 15 -7.77 7.97 10.25
C HIS A 15 -8.65 6.76 10.62
N LEU A 16 -9.13 6.67 11.87
CA LEU A 16 -9.96 5.57 12.34
C LEU A 16 -11.35 5.62 11.69
N SER A 17 -11.69 4.61 10.89
CA SER A 17 -13.01 4.47 10.27
C SER A 17 -13.93 3.56 11.08
N ALA A 18 -13.39 2.55 11.77
CA ALA A 18 -14.15 1.67 12.68
C ALA A 18 -13.25 1.05 13.77
N GLY A 19 -13.87 0.55 14.85
CA GLY A 19 -13.18 -0.09 15.97
C GLY A 19 -12.74 0.86 17.08
N ARG A 20 -11.80 0.43 17.91
CA ARG A 20 -11.27 1.20 19.06
C ARG A 20 -9.76 1.06 19.15
N LEU A 21 -9.07 2.16 19.45
CA LEU A 21 -7.61 2.18 19.67
C LEU A 21 -7.23 1.59 21.03
N VAL A 22 -7.50 0.29 21.20
CA VAL A 22 -7.13 -0.51 22.36
C VAL A 22 -6.16 -1.59 21.89
N PRO A 23 -4.98 -1.77 22.52
CA PRO A 23 -4.02 -2.79 22.11
C PRO A 23 -4.63 -4.19 22.06
N GLY A 24 -4.44 -4.89 20.92
CA GLY A 24 -4.97 -6.22 20.68
C GLY A 24 -6.39 -6.26 20.09
N GLU A 25 -7.06 -5.11 19.95
CA GLU A 25 -8.32 -5.00 19.22
C GLU A 25 -8.07 -4.64 17.74
N GLU A 26 -8.92 -5.16 16.87
CA GLU A 26 -8.91 -4.83 15.44
C GLU A 26 -9.47 -3.43 15.19
N VAL A 27 -8.93 -2.75 14.17
CA VAL A 27 -9.35 -1.41 13.76
C VAL A 27 -9.35 -1.32 12.25
N ASP A 28 -10.28 -0.51 11.73
CA ASP A 28 -10.28 -0.11 10.33
C ASP A 28 -9.68 1.29 10.23
N LEU A 29 -8.74 1.46 9.31
CA LEU A 29 -8.06 2.72 9.06
C LEU A 29 -8.27 3.14 7.60
N SER A 30 -8.48 4.44 7.42
CA SER A 30 -8.39 5.05 6.10
C SER A 30 -6.93 5.20 5.71
N VAL A 31 -6.57 4.74 4.51
CA VAL A 31 -5.21 4.82 3.98
C VAL A 31 -5.14 5.94 2.96
N ASP A 32 -4.31 6.95 3.22
CA ASP A 32 -4.18 8.11 2.33
C ASP A 32 -3.29 7.81 1.11
N GLN A 33 -2.29 6.96 1.31
CA GLN A 33 -1.30 6.66 0.30
C GLN A 33 -0.80 5.21 0.38
N ILE A 34 -0.60 4.60 -0.78
CA ILE A 34 0.13 3.33 -0.92
C ILE A 34 1.41 3.58 -1.71
N LEU A 35 2.49 2.95 -1.25
CA LEU A 35 3.78 2.90 -1.94
C LEU A 35 4.08 1.44 -2.29
N ILE A 36 4.42 1.21 -3.55
CA ILE A 36 4.76 -0.12 -4.07
C ILE A 36 6.16 -0.03 -4.66
N GLU A 37 7.01 -1.02 -4.40
CA GLU A 37 8.33 -1.13 -5.05
C GLU A 37 8.31 -2.28 -6.07
N ASP A 38 9.19 -2.24 -7.06
CA ASP A 38 9.17 -3.11 -8.24
C ASP A 38 9.39 -4.61 -7.94
N ALA A 39 10.11 -4.96 -6.88
CA ALA A 39 10.28 -6.35 -6.44
C ALA A 39 9.02 -6.94 -5.77
N THR A 40 8.11 -6.11 -5.25
CA THR A 40 6.77 -6.55 -4.75
C THR A 40 5.63 -6.15 -5.67
N GLY A 41 5.91 -5.34 -6.70
CA GLY A 41 4.93 -4.76 -7.60
C GLY A 41 4.13 -5.80 -8.36
N SER A 42 4.80 -6.81 -8.93
CA SER A 42 4.14 -7.77 -9.84
C SER A 42 3.07 -8.55 -9.10
N MET A 43 3.40 -9.06 -7.91
CA MET A 43 2.44 -9.79 -7.08
C MET A 43 1.33 -8.88 -6.54
N THR A 44 1.65 -7.64 -6.18
CA THR A 44 0.65 -6.67 -5.73
C THR A 44 -0.38 -6.40 -6.84
N ALA A 45 0.08 -6.16 -8.06
CA ALA A 45 -0.76 -5.94 -9.23
C ALA A 45 -1.63 -7.17 -9.54
N LEU A 46 -1.04 -8.38 -9.59
CA LEU A 46 -1.79 -9.62 -9.85
C LEU A 46 -2.88 -9.88 -8.80
N GLN A 47 -2.60 -9.61 -7.52
CA GLN A 47 -3.60 -9.75 -6.46
C GLN A 47 -4.69 -8.68 -6.57
N PHE A 48 -4.32 -7.44 -6.94
CA PHE A 48 -5.30 -6.37 -7.16
C PHE A 48 -6.24 -6.67 -8.33
N GLU A 49 -5.72 -7.16 -9.46
CA GLU A 49 -6.51 -7.62 -10.60
C GLU A 49 -7.48 -8.75 -10.21
N ALA A 50 -7.02 -9.69 -9.38
CA ALA A 50 -7.85 -10.80 -8.89
C ALA A 50 -9.02 -10.35 -8.00
N LEU A 51 -8.95 -9.15 -7.39
CA LEU A 51 -10.08 -8.56 -6.66
C LEU A 51 -11.19 -8.06 -7.60
N GLY A 52 -10.92 -7.92 -8.90
CA GLY A 52 -11.88 -7.43 -9.89
C GLY A 52 -12.24 -5.95 -9.71
N ALA A 53 -11.35 -5.16 -9.11
CA ALA A 53 -11.54 -3.74 -8.91
C ALA A 53 -10.96 -2.94 -10.10
N ASP A 54 -11.76 -2.03 -10.66
CA ASP A 54 -11.33 -1.24 -11.84
C ASP A 54 -10.24 -0.20 -11.54
N ARG A 55 -10.14 0.26 -10.28
CA ARG A 55 -9.17 1.27 -9.86
C ARG A 55 -8.88 1.18 -8.37
N VAL A 56 -7.69 1.62 -7.98
CA VAL A 56 -7.33 1.76 -6.57
C VAL A 56 -8.29 2.73 -5.85
N ALA A 57 -8.65 2.39 -4.62
CA ALA A 57 -9.57 3.21 -3.82
C ALA A 57 -8.87 4.30 -3.01
N VAL A 58 -7.54 4.21 -2.86
CA VAL A 58 -6.75 5.19 -2.12
C VAL A 58 -6.56 6.49 -2.92
N PRO A 59 -6.47 7.65 -2.25
CA PRO A 59 -6.25 8.93 -2.93
C PRO A 59 -4.99 8.97 -3.78
N LEU A 60 -3.92 8.30 -3.33
CA LEU A 60 -2.63 8.27 -4.01
C LEU A 60 -2.02 6.87 -3.95
N ALA A 61 -1.67 6.31 -5.10
CA ALA A 61 -0.84 5.12 -5.19
C ALA A 61 0.36 5.43 -6.08
N VAL A 62 1.57 5.10 -5.60
CA VAL A 62 2.81 5.35 -6.33
C VAL A 62 3.62 4.07 -6.38
N MET A 63 4.08 3.72 -7.57
CA MET A 63 5.01 2.61 -7.79
C MET A 63 6.40 3.16 -8.07
N TYR A 64 7.39 2.69 -7.32
CA TYR A 64 8.80 2.99 -7.50
C TYR A 64 9.48 1.82 -8.22
N VAL A 65 10.34 2.15 -9.19
CA VAL A 65 11.12 1.17 -9.96
C VAL A 65 12.58 1.42 -9.64
N ASP A 66 13.06 0.82 -8.54
CA ASP A 66 14.36 1.12 -7.95
C ASP A 66 15.15 -0.12 -7.45
N HIS A 67 14.54 -1.30 -7.41
CA HIS A 67 15.20 -2.53 -6.95
C HIS A 67 15.77 -3.35 -8.12
N ASN A 68 15.09 -3.39 -9.27
CA ASN A 68 15.47 -4.18 -10.44
C ASN A 68 16.04 -3.32 -11.58
N VAL A 69 16.75 -2.25 -11.22
CA VAL A 69 17.35 -1.29 -12.18
C VAL A 69 18.29 -1.97 -13.17
N LEU A 70 19.08 -2.93 -12.69
CA LEU A 70 19.92 -3.77 -13.54
C LEU A 70 19.05 -4.89 -14.13
N GLN A 71 18.58 -4.67 -15.35
CA GLN A 71 17.81 -5.64 -16.14
C GLN A 71 18.74 -6.75 -16.67
N ILE A 72 19.30 -7.54 -15.75
CA ILE A 72 20.34 -8.55 -16.03
C ILE A 72 19.76 -9.75 -16.78
N ASP A 73 18.46 -9.99 -16.66
CA ASP A 73 17.74 -11.04 -17.37
C ASP A 73 16.41 -10.57 -17.98
N ASP A 74 15.82 -11.43 -18.80
CA ASP A 74 14.56 -11.14 -19.50
C ASP A 74 13.37 -10.99 -18.54
N LYS A 75 13.43 -11.62 -17.35
CA LYS A 75 12.33 -11.59 -16.38
C LYS A 75 12.15 -10.20 -15.81
N ASN A 76 13.24 -9.53 -15.44
CA ASN A 76 13.18 -8.15 -14.95
C ASN A 76 12.63 -7.18 -16.01
N MET A 77 12.96 -7.40 -17.28
CA MET A 77 12.40 -6.59 -18.38
C MET A 77 10.89 -6.80 -18.55
N ASP A 78 10.43 -8.05 -18.51
CA ASP A 78 9.02 -8.39 -18.65
C ASP A 78 8.20 -7.90 -17.47
N GLU A 79 8.73 -8.01 -16.24
CA GLU A 79 8.10 -7.40 -15.05
C GLU A 79 7.94 -5.90 -15.21
N HIS A 80 8.98 -5.17 -15.59
CA HIS A 80 8.86 -3.71 -15.76
C HIS A 80 7.88 -3.31 -16.87
N ARG A 81 7.75 -4.14 -17.92
CA ARG A 81 6.72 -3.92 -18.96
C ARG A 81 5.33 -4.13 -18.39
N TYR A 82 5.12 -5.21 -17.65
CA TYR A 82 3.85 -5.48 -16.97
C TYR A 82 3.48 -4.36 -15.99
N LEU A 83 4.39 -3.98 -15.10
CA LEU A 83 4.19 -2.92 -14.10
C LEU A 83 3.91 -1.55 -14.71
N ARG A 84 4.45 -1.27 -15.91
CA ARG A 84 4.16 -0.03 -16.64
C ARG A 84 2.74 -0.01 -17.23
N THR A 85 2.17 -1.18 -17.53
CA THR A 85 0.85 -1.31 -18.16
C THR A 85 -0.28 -1.53 -17.17
N PHE A 86 0.03 -1.99 -15.96
CA PHE A 86 -0.86 -2.00 -14.81
C PHE A 86 -1.16 -0.55 -14.35
#